data_AF-A0A0B1SEQ3-F1
#
_entry.id   AF-A0A0B1SEQ3-F1
#
_cell.length_a   1.000
_cell.length_b   1.000
_cell.length_c   1.000
_cell.angle_alpha   90.00
_cell.angle_beta   90.00
_cell.angle_gamma   90.00
#
_symmetry.space_group_name_H-M   'P 1'
#
loop_
_entity.id
_entity.type
_entity.pdbx_description
1 polymer ?
#
loop_
_entity_poly.entity_id
_entity_poly.type
_entity_poly.pdbx_seq_one_letter_code
_entity_poly.pdbx_strand_id
1 'polypeptide(L)'
;MASDKNTKFGCSYRDCPTPYSHAIITCKYENTVTAPNDFIYETGSPCKQDQDCPNQPAFCDLSTSLCTTTQPATTTAATTAATTAAPAANTTNPSQGS
;
A
#
# COMPACT_ATOMS: atom_id res chain seq x y z
N MET A 1 9.51 -15.18 -0.01
CA MET A 1 9.80 -13.94 -0.76
C MET A 1 8.89 -13.81 -1.98
N ALA A 2 9.07 -14.63 -3.03
CA ALA A 2 8.36 -14.44 -4.30
C ALA A 2 6.94 -15.04 -4.40
N SER A 3 6.29 -15.41 -3.29
CA SER A 3 4.92 -15.95 -3.39
C SER A 3 3.93 -14.84 -3.72
N ASP A 4 3.13 -15.02 -4.78
CA ASP A 4 2.13 -14.05 -5.24
C ASP A 4 0.99 -13.82 -4.24
N LYS A 5 0.76 -14.78 -3.34
CA LYS A 5 -0.25 -14.65 -2.26
C LYS A 5 0.25 -13.78 -1.10
N ASN A 6 1.55 -13.53 -0.97
CA ASN A 6 2.10 -12.75 0.14
C ASN A 6 1.85 -11.25 -0.07
N THR A 7 0.95 -10.67 0.72
CA THR A 7 0.65 -9.23 0.69
C THR A 7 1.29 -8.45 1.83
N LYS A 8 1.73 -9.14 2.90
CA LYS A 8 2.39 -8.53 4.06
C LYS A 8 3.60 -9.32 4.50
N PHE A 9 4.62 -8.59 4.92
CA PHE A 9 5.82 -9.14 5.55
C PHE A 9 6.36 -8.16 6.59
N GLY A 10 7.08 -8.69 7.57
CA GLY A 10 7.79 -7.90 8.57
C GLY A 10 9.16 -8.51 8.81
N CYS A 11 10.17 -7.66 8.95
CA CYS A 11 11.54 -8.08 9.21
C CYS A 11 12.02 -7.54 10.56
N SER A 12 12.86 -8.32 11.23
CA SER A 12 13.58 -7.90 12.43
C SER A 12 15.08 -8.03 12.21
N TYR A 13 15.82 -7.16 12.87
CA TYR A 13 17.26 -7.13 12.86
C TYR A 13 17.77 -7.21 14.29
N ARG A 14 18.77 -8.05 14.52
CA ARG A 14 19.52 -8.10 15.77
C ARG A 14 20.99 -8.31 15.49
N ASP A 15 21.80 -7.51 16.15
CA ASP A 15 23.24 -7.77 16.29
C ASP A 15 23.48 -8.75 17.43
N CYS A 16 24.21 -9.83 17.12
CA CYS A 16 24.63 -10.87 18.06
C CYS A 16 26.16 -10.81 18.21
N PRO A 17 26.68 -10.13 19.24
CA PRO A 17 28.11 -9.83 19.34
C PRO A 17 29.00 -10.99 19.85
N THR A 18 28.46 -12.13 20.31
CA THR A 18 29.27 -13.19 20.94
C THR A 18 28.84 -14.61 20.53
N PRO A 19 29.79 -15.56 20.33
CA PRO A 19 31.25 -15.43 20.29
C PRO A 19 31.83 -14.93 18.95
N TYR A 20 30.99 -14.77 17.92
CA TYR A 20 31.34 -14.13 16.65
C TYR A 20 30.33 -13.04 16.39
N SER A 21 30.75 -11.87 15.92
CA SER A 21 29.82 -10.81 15.55
C SER A 21 29.06 -11.23 14.30
N HIS A 22 27.77 -11.50 14.45
CA HIS A 22 26.87 -11.77 13.33
C HIS A 22 25.58 -10.97 13.50
N ALA A 23 25.11 -10.41 12.40
CA ALA A 23 23.78 -9.82 12.32
C ALA A 23 22.79 -10.90 11.89
N ILE A 24 21.68 -11.01 12.62
CA ILE A 24 20.55 -11.85 12.27
C ILE A 24 19.46 -10.96 11.71
N ILE A 25 19.09 -11.21 10.45
CA ILE A 25 17.93 -10.60 9.80
C ILE A 25 16.90 -11.71 9.60
N THR A 26 15.73 -11.55 10.22
CA THR A 26 14.64 -12.53 10.10
C THR A 26 13.42 -11.83 9.52
N CYS A 27 12.92 -12.32 8.39
CA CYS A 27 11.68 -11.84 7.79
C CYS A 27 10.58 -12.90 7.90
N LYS A 28 9.39 -12.48 8.31
CA LYS A 28 8.18 -13.28 8.36
C LYS A 28 7.18 -12.76 7.33
N TYR A 29 6.52 -13.68 6.65
CA TYR A 29 5.40 -13.41 5.76
C TYR A 29 4.09 -13.76 6.47
N GLU A 30 3.00 -13.10 6.08
CA GLU A 30 1.66 -13.37 6.65
C GLU A 30 1.17 -14.77 6.27
N ASN A 31 1.30 -15.14 5.00
CA ASN A 31 0.90 -16.47 4.56
C ASN A 31 1.98 -17.49 4.89
N THR A 32 1.51 -18.66 5.30
CA THR A 32 2.35 -19.84 5.53
C THR A 32 3.04 -20.26 4.23
N VAL A 33 4.21 -20.87 4.38
CA VAL A 33 4.96 -21.48 3.28
C VAL A 33 4.03 -22.35 2.44
N THR A 34 4.06 -22.16 1.13
CA THR A 34 3.31 -22.94 0.16
C THR A 34 3.46 -24.43 0.45
N ALA A 35 2.36 -25.17 0.42
CA ALA A 35 2.42 -26.61 0.65
C ALA A 35 3.32 -27.27 -0.41
N PRO A 36 3.90 -28.45 -0.14
CA PRO A 36 4.61 -29.19 -1.17
C PRO A 36 3.73 -29.33 -2.42
N ASN A 37 4.24 -28.90 -3.58
CA ASN A 37 3.57 -28.85 -4.88
C ASN A 37 2.60 -27.68 -5.14
N ASP A 38 2.46 -26.71 -4.23
CA ASP A 38 1.76 -25.46 -4.57
C ASP A 38 2.61 -24.58 -5.50
N PHE A 39 1.92 -23.81 -6.34
CA PHE A 39 2.56 -22.79 -7.18
C PHE A 39 2.97 -21.59 -6.31
N ILE A 40 4.22 -21.16 -6.49
CA ILE A 40 4.74 -19.95 -5.82
C ILE A 40 4.04 -18.71 -6.40
N TYR A 41 3.85 -18.69 -7.71
CA TYR A 41 3.11 -17.67 -8.44
C TYR A 41 2.49 -18.29 -9.68
N GLU A 42 1.35 -17.75 -10.11
CA GLU A 42 0.75 -18.12 -11.39
C GLU A 42 1.58 -17.58 -12.56
N THR A 43 1.76 -18.40 -13.60
CA THR A 43 2.43 -17.94 -14.82
C THR A 43 1.41 -17.20 -15.70
N GLY A 44 1.71 -15.96 -16.06
CA GLY A 44 0.79 -15.15 -16.85
C GLY A 44 1.31 -13.76 -17.16
N SER A 45 0.45 -12.94 -17.76
CA SER A 45 0.75 -11.52 -17.93
C SER A 45 0.61 -10.77 -16.60
N PRO A 46 1.47 -9.79 -16.32
CA PRO A 46 1.25 -8.86 -15.22
C PRO A 46 -0.10 -8.14 -15.36
N CYS A 47 -0.62 -7.64 -14.24
CA CYS A 47 -1.85 -6.83 -14.26
C CYS A 47 -1.64 -5.55 -15.06
N LYS A 48 -2.69 -5.13 -15.79
CA LYS A 48 -2.75 -3.88 -16.56
C LYS A 48 -3.92 -2.99 -16.15
N GLN A 49 -4.86 -3.54 -15.38
CA GLN A 49 -6.04 -2.87 -14.83
C GLN A 49 -6.48 -3.63 -13.58
N ASP A 50 -7.28 -3.00 -12.72
CA ASP A 50 -7.69 -3.57 -11.42
C ASP A 50 -8.42 -4.92 -11.54
N GLN A 51 -9.12 -5.13 -12.66
CA GLN A 51 -9.86 -6.37 -12.94
C GLN A 51 -8.95 -7.56 -13.22
N ASP A 52 -7.67 -7.34 -13.54
CA ASP A 52 -6.71 -8.41 -13.78
C ASP A 52 -6.21 -9.03 -12.45
N CYS A 53 -6.51 -8.41 -11.31
CA CYS A 53 -6.12 -8.91 -10.00
C CYS A 53 -7.14 -9.92 -9.45
N PRO A 54 -6.73 -11.15 -9.07
CA PRO A 54 -7.65 -12.24 -8.77
C PRO A 54 -8.39 -12.11 -7.42
N ASN A 55 -7.85 -11.36 -6.46
CA ASN A 55 -8.37 -11.30 -5.09
C ASN A 55 -9.02 -9.96 -4.79
N GLN A 56 -10.33 -9.82 -5.01
CA GLN A 56 -11.03 -8.56 -4.81
C GLN A 56 -11.41 -8.33 -3.33
N PRO A 57 -11.29 -7.10 -2.80
CA PRO A 57 -10.84 -5.88 -3.49
C PRO A 57 -9.32 -5.83 -3.68
N ALA A 58 -8.87 -5.70 -4.93
CA ALA A 58 -7.47 -5.47 -5.29
C ALA A 58 -7.35 -4.48 -6.46
N PHE A 59 -6.25 -3.76 -6.47
CA PHE A 59 -5.93 -2.72 -7.45
C PHE A 59 -4.62 -3.06 -8.15
N CYS A 60 -4.51 -2.71 -9.42
CA CYS A 60 -3.28 -2.89 -10.16
C CYS A 60 -2.42 -1.62 -10.04
N ASP A 61 -1.25 -1.73 -9.42
CA ASP A 61 -0.24 -0.69 -9.49
C ASP A 61 0.44 -0.75 -10.85
N LEU A 62 0.06 0.15 -11.75
CA LEU A 62 0.61 0.22 -13.11
C LEU A 62 2.10 0.55 -13.15
N SER A 63 2.68 1.09 -12.08
CA SER A 63 4.11 1.42 -12.02
C SER A 63 4.98 0.19 -11.75
N THR A 64 4.48 -0.74 -10.94
CA THR A 64 5.20 -1.97 -10.54
C THR A 64 4.61 -3.22 -11.19
N SER A 65 3.45 -3.10 -11.83
CA SER A 65 2.64 -4.21 -12.34
C SER A 65 2.26 -5.25 -11.28
N LEU A 66 2.12 -4.81 -10.03
CA LEU A 66 1.75 -5.65 -8.88
C LEU A 66 0.31 -5.36 -8.42
N CYS A 67 -0.37 -6.41 -7.94
CA CYS A 67 -1.67 -6.27 -7.31
C CYS A 67 -1.52 -5.84 -5.84
N THR A 68 -2.26 -4.81 -5.44
CA THR A 68 -2.24 -4.24 -4.08
C THR A 68 -3.63 -4.31 -3.45
N THR A 69 -3.70 -4.48 -2.13
CA THR A 69 -4.96 -4.46 -1.36
C THR A 69 -5.43 -3.04 -1.02
N THR A 70 -4.64 -2.03 -1.40
CA THR A 70 -4.93 -0.62 -1.19
C THR A 70 -4.75 0.08 -2.52
N GLN A 71 -5.66 0.99 -2.86
CA GLN A 71 -5.56 1.75 -4.09
C GLN A 71 -4.20 2.48 -4.10
N PRO A 72 -3.34 2.22 -5.10
CA PRO A 72 -2.10 2.96 -5.22
C PRO A 72 -2.50 4.42 -5.39
N ALA A 73 -1.98 5.29 -4.51
CA ALA A 73 -2.21 6.72 -4.64
C ALA A 73 -1.74 7.11 -6.04
N THR A 74 -2.68 7.40 -6.93
CA THR A 74 -2.32 7.92 -8.23
C THR A 74 -1.47 9.15 -7.94
N THR A 75 -0.22 9.14 -8.41
CA THR A 75 0.52 10.39 -8.60
C THR A 75 -0.18 11.12 -9.74
N THR A 76 -1.39 11.59 -9.46
CA THR A 76 -2.01 12.66 -10.20
C THR A 76 -1.15 13.84 -9.81
N ALA A 77 -0.28 14.30 -10.72
CA ALA A 77 0.22 15.66 -10.66
C ALA A 77 -0.98 16.55 -10.32
N ALA A 78 -0.99 17.09 -9.12
CA ALA A 78 -2.06 17.95 -8.65
C ALA A 78 -2.03 19.21 -9.50
N THR A 79 -2.74 19.18 -10.64
CA THR A 79 -3.06 20.37 -11.41
C THR A 79 -4.05 21.17 -10.57
N THR A 80 -3.47 22.10 -9.83
CA THR A 80 -4.00 23.37 -9.31
C THR A 80 -5.52 23.57 -9.37
N ALA A 81 -6.14 23.60 -8.19
CA ALA A 81 -7.21 24.55 -7.90
C ALA A 81 -7.08 24.99 -6.43
N ALA A 82 -6.04 25.77 -6.14
CA ALA A 82 -6.01 26.59 -4.93
C ALA A 82 -6.99 27.75 -5.14
N THR A 83 -8.26 27.55 -4.79
CA THR A 83 -9.17 28.68 -4.62
C THR A 83 -8.95 29.23 -3.22
N THR A 84 -8.10 30.25 -3.16
CA THR A 84 -7.83 31.10 -1.99
C THR A 84 -9.14 31.70 -1.49
N ALA A 85 -9.71 31.19 -0.40
CA ALA A 85 -10.72 31.92 0.37
C ALA A 85 -9.98 32.81 1.38
N ALA A 86 -9.73 34.07 0.99
CA ALA A 86 -9.33 35.13 1.91
C ALA A 86 -10.48 35.45 2.89
N PRO A 87 -10.20 35.84 4.14
CA PRO A 87 -11.24 36.07 5.16
C PRO A 87 -11.93 37.41 4.90
N ALA A 88 -13.25 37.40 4.71
CA ALA A 88 -14.06 38.62 4.74
C ALA A 88 -14.48 38.91 6.18
N ALA A 89 -13.96 40.03 6.71
CA ALA A 89 -14.40 40.63 7.96
C ALA A 89 -15.85 41.14 7.85
N ASN A 90 -16.66 40.76 8.85
CA ASN A 90 -17.68 41.51 9.59
C ASN A 90 -18.46 42.65 8.88
N THR A 91 -19.80 42.54 8.83
CA THR A 91 -20.74 43.60 9.30
C THR A 91 -22.22 43.14 9.33
N THR A 92 -22.89 43.51 10.44
CA THR A 92 -24.31 43.91 10.64
C THR A 92 -25.48 42.89 10.75
N ASN A 93 -26.01 42.85 11.99
CA ASN A 93 -27.36 42.53 12.52
C ASN A 93 -28.49 43.35 11.81
N PRO A 94 -29.82 43.00 11.78
CA PRO A 94 -30.71 42.95 12.96
C PRO A 94 -31.78 41.83 13.03
N SER A 95 -32.15 41.50 14.28
CA SER A 95 -33.51 41.18 14.80
C SER A 95 -34.17 39.81 14.53
N GLN A 96 -34.46 39.09 15.63
CA GLN A 96 -35.78 38.76 16.24
C GLN A 96 -35.52 37.59 17.23
N GLY A 97 -35.95 37.56 18.49
CA GLY A 97 -37.15 38.11 19.12
C GLY A 97 -38.06 36.93 19.51
N SER A 98 -38.01 36.54 20.80
CA SER A 98 -39.07 35.93 21.63
C SER A 98 -38.45 35.16 22.81
#